data_AF-H9X2X9-F1
#
_entry.id   AF-H9X2X9-F1
#
_cell.length_a   1.000
_cell.length_b   1.000
_cell.length_c   1.000
_cell.angle_alpha   90.00
_cell.angle_beta   90.00
_cell.angle_gamma   90.00
#
_symmetry.space_group_name_H-M   'P 1'
#
loop_
_entity.id
_entity.type
_entity.pdbx_description
1 polymer ?
#
loop_
_entity_poly.entity_id
_entity_poly.type
_entity_poly.pdbx_seq_one_letter_code
_entity_poly.pdbx_strand_id
1 'polypeptide(L)' 'AKLCEEVSVETVATTLALAEQHHSSQLKSVCLKFAAAPQNLGAVMQTEGFEYLQESCGSLVTELLGTVAGVEDE' A
#
# COMPACT_ATOMS: atom_id res chain seq x y z
N ALA A 1 13.73 13.30 -6.52
CA ALA A 1 12.32 13.70 -6.35
C ALA A 1 11.73 12.87 -5.22
N LYS A 2 11.12 13.49 -4.21
CA LYS A 2 10.53 12.81 -3.05
C LYS A 2 9.16 12.25 -3.44
N LEU A 3 9.10 10.98 -3.83
CA LEU A 3 7.84 10.27 -4.07
C LEU A 3 6.95 10.21 -2.80
N CYS A 4 7.54 10.36 -1.61
CA CYS A 4 6.81 10.33 -0.35
C CYS A 4 5.83 11.50 -0.14
N GLU A 5 5.93 12.59 -0.90
CA GLU A 5 5.01 13.75 -0.76
C GLU A 5 3.73 13.63 -1.61
N GLU A 6 3.62 12.63 -2.51
CA GLU A 6 2.47 12.47 -3.42
C GLU A 6 1.62 11.20 -3.16
N VAL A 7 1.86 10.51 -2.03
CA VAL A 7 1.04 9.36 -1.66
C VAL A 7 -0.30 9.85 -1.12
N SER A 8 -1.36 9.57 -1.88
CA SER A 8 -2.75 9.88 -1.55
C SER A 8 -3.58 8.61 -1.52
N VAL A 9 -4.83 8.69 -1.07
CA VAL A 9 -5.75 7.53 -1.07
C VAL A 9 -5.90 6.94 -2.48
N GLU A 10 -6.00 7.77 -3.52
CA GLU A 10 -6.16 7.31 -4.91
C GLU A 10 -4.87 6.73 -5.49
N THR A 11 -3.70 7.21 -5.06
CA THR A 11 -2.42 6.84 -5.67
C THR A 11 -1.67 5.76 -4.90
N VAL A 12 -1.97 5.53 -3.61
CA VAL A 12 -1.18 4.65 -2.73
C VAL A 12 -1.11 3.22 -3.24
N ALA A 13 -2.17 2.67 -3.81
CA ALA A 13 -2.17 1.30 -4.32
C ALA A 13 -1.25 1.16 -5.54
N THR A 14 -1.33 2.11 -6.48
CA THR A 14 -0.43 2.16 -7.65
C THR A 14 1.01 2.38 -7.22
N THR A 15 1.27 3.30 -6.29
CA THR A 15 2.62 3.55 -5.76
C THR A 15 3.17 2.32 -5.03
N LEU A 16 2.33 1.58 -4.30
CA LEU A 16 2.71 0.34 -3.62
C LEU A 16 3.12 -0.74 -4.63
N ALA A 17 2.36 -0.93 -5.71
CA ALA A 17 2.68 -1.85 -6.78
C ALA A 17 4.00 -1.48 -7.50
N LEU A 18 4.25 -0.18 -7.71
CA LEU A 18 5.51 0.31 -8.27
C LEU A 18 6.68 0.10 -7.30
N ALA A 19 6.49 0.35 -6.01
CA ALA A 19 7.51 0.13 -4.99
C ALA A 19 7.96 -1.34 -4.93
N GLU A 20 7.01 -2.27 -5.07
CA GLU A 20 7.29 -3.70 -5.16
C GLU A 20 8.11 -4.05 -6.41
N GLN A 21 7.68 -3.57 -7.58
CA GLN A 21 8.37 -3.81 -8.86
C GLN A 21 9.82 -3.28 -8.88
N HIS A 22 10.07 -2.15 -8.21
CA HIS A 22 11.41 -1.56 -8.11
C HIS A 22 12.19 -2.04 -6.87
N HIS A 23 11.67 -3.02 -6.12
CA HIS A 23 12.26 -3.53 -4.88
C HIS A 23 12.62 -2.43 -3.86
N SER A 24 11.80 -1.38 -3.79
CA SER A 24 11.99 -0.25 -2.87
C SER A 24 11.27 -0.52 -1.53
N SER A 25 11.95 -1.24 -0.63
CA SER A 25 11.39 -1.62 0.68
C SER A 25 10.94 -0.42 1.52
N GLN A 26 11.65 0.71 1.42
CA GLN A 26 11.30 1.92 2.17
C GLN A 26 9.99 2.55 1.68
N LEU A 27 9.83 2.72 0.36
CA LEU A 27 8.60 3.28 -0.21
C LEU A 27 7.42 2.34 0.03
N LYS A 28 7.64 1.03 -0.13
CA LYS A 28 6.65 -0.02 0.17
C LYS A 28 6.13 0.10 1.61
N SER A 29 7.03 0.18 2.59
CA SER A 29 6.65 0.31 4.01
C SER A 29 5.85 1.59 4.27
N VAL A 30 6.23 2.72 3.66
CA VAL A 30 5.48 3.99 3.79
C VAL A 30 4.07 3.86 3.21
N CYS A 31 3.94 3.28 2.01
CA CYS A 31 2.64 3.06 1.37
C CYS A 31 1.75 2.10 2.18
N LEU A 32 2.31 0.99 2.67
CA LEU A 32 1.57 0.04 3.52
C LEU A 32 1.07 0.71 4.80
N LYS A 33 1.93 1.47 5.49
CA LYS A 33 1.54 2.20 6.71
C LYS A 33 0.48 3.27 6.44
N PHE A 34 0.60 3.99 5.32
CA PHE A 34 -0.40 4.98 4.93
C PHE A 34 -1.75 4.32 4.64
N ALA A 35 -1.76 3.24 3.87
CA ALA A 35 -2.98 2.51 3.50
C ALA A 35 -3.60 1.78 4.71
N ALA A 36 -2.78 1.27 5.63
CA ALA A 36 -3.23 0.58 6.84
C ALA A 36 -3.79 1.54 7.92
N ALA A 37 -3.55 2.84 7.80
CA ALA A 37 -4.07 3.81 8.76
C ALA A 37 -5.62 3.75 8.80
N PRO A 38 -6.26 3.69 9.98
CA PRO A 38 -7.71 3.50 10.10
C PRO A 38 -8.54 4.54 9.32
N GLN A 39 -8.04 5.79 9.26
CA GLN A 39 -8.68 6.88 8.51
C GLN A 39 -8.61 6.74 6.99
N ASN A 40 -7.65 5.96 6.47
CA ASN A 40 -7.37 5.81 5.05
C ASN A 40 -7.86 4.47 4.50
N LEU A 41 -7.75 3.39 5.29
CA LEU A 41 -7.98 2.02 4.85
C LEU A 41 -9.32 1.84 4.12
N GLY A 42 -10.41 2.31 4.73
CA GLY A 42 -11.74 2.20 4.14
C GLY A 42 -11.88 2.97 2.83
N ALA A 43 -11.16 4.08 2.67
CA ALA A 43 -11.17 4.86 1.44
C ALA A 43 -10.28 4.21 0.36
N VAL A 44 -9.11 3.68 0.74
CA VAL A 44 -8.21 2.96 -0.16
C VAL A 44 -8.89 1.72 -0.74
N MET A 45 -9.60 0.95 0.10
CA MET A 45 -10.32 -0.25 -0.35
C MET A 45 -11.44 0.03 -1.37
N GLN A 46 -11.89 1.28 -1.49
CA GLN A 46 -12.89 1.70 -2.47
C GLN A 46 -12.28 2.24 -3.77
N THR A 47 -10.95 2.30 -3.88
CA THR A 47 -10.28 2.81 -5.08
C THR A 47 -10.11 1.70 -6.12
N GLU A 48 -10.23 2.08 -7.39
CA GLU A 48 -9.90 1.20 -8.53
C GLU A 48 -8.44 0.70 -8.45
N GLY A 49 -7.53 1.53 -7.93
CA GLY A 49 -6.14 1.14 -7.72
C GLY A 49 -5.99 -0.03 -6.75
N PHE A 50 -6.82 -0.10 -5.70
CA PHE A 50 -6.80 -1.20 -4.76
C PHE A 50 -7.43 -2.46 -5.36
N GLU A 51 -8.53 -2.35 -6.10
CA GLU A 51 -9.11 -3.47 -6.84
C GLU A 51 -8.07 -4.08 -7.80
N TYR A 52 -7.36 -3.24 -8.57
CA TYR A 52 -6.27 -3.68 -9.42
C TYR A 52 -5.14 -4.35 -8.64
N LEU A 53 -4.79 -3.82 -7.46
CA LEU A 53 -3.78 -4.42 -6.58
C LEU A 53 -4.20 -5.83 -6.14
N GLN A 54 -5.48 -6.06 -5.85
CA GLN A 54 -6.00 -7.37 -5.47
C GLN A 54 -5.89 -8.38 -6.62
N GLU A 55 -6.22 -7.97 -7.83
CA GLU A 55 -6.16 -8.85 -9.01
C GLU A 55 -4.72 -9.13 -9.45
N SER A 56 -3.86 -8.11 -9.42
CA SER A 56 -2.51 -8.18 -9.97
C SER A 56 -1.47 -8.68 -8.96
N CYS A 57 -1.64 -8.36 -7.68
CA CYS A 57 -0.61 -8.51 -6.64
C CYS A 57 -1.22 -8.89 -5.27
N GLY A 58 -1.82 -10.08 -5.18
CA GLY A 58 -2.43 -10.58 -3.93
C GLY A 58 -1.46 -10.70 -2.73
N SER A 59 -0.15 -10.81 -2.96
CA SER A 59 0.86 -10.76 -1.89
C SER A 59 0.86 -9.41 -1.16
N LEU A 60 0.77 -8.30 -1.90
CA LEU A 60 0.77 -6.95 -1.31
C LEU A 60 -0.49 -6.70 -0.47
N VAL A 61 -1.62 -7.29 -0.85
CA VAL A 61 -2.85 -7.26 -0.04
C VAL A 61 -2.66 -8.03 1.26
N THR A 62 -2.00 -9.18 1.20
CA THR A 62 -1.68 -9.99 2.38
C THR A 62 -0.74 -9.24 3.33
N GLU A 63 0.27 -8.57 2.80
CA GLU A 63 1.17 -7.71 3.57
C GLU A 63 0.47 -6.48 4.15
N LEU A 64 -0.48 -5.89 3.42
CA LEU A 64 -1.31 -4.81 3.93
C LEU A 64 -2.15 -5.28 5.11
N LEU A 65 -2.78 -6.46 5.01
CA LEU A 65 -3.52 -7.06 6.12
C LEU A 65 -2.61 -7.35 7.32
N GLY A 66 -1.39 -7.84 7.10
CA GLY A 66 -0.38 -7.99 8.14
C GLY A 66 -0.05 -6.66 8.82
N THR A 67 0.16 -5.61 8.02
CA THR A 67 0.41 -4.25 8.52
C THR A 67 -0.77 -3.71 9.35
N VAL A 68 -2.00 -3.95 8.90
CA VAL A 68 -3.23 -3.56 9.63
C VAL A 68 -3.38 -4.32 10.94
N ALA A 69 -3.05 -5.61 10.95
CA ALA A 69 -3.09 -6.45 12.15
C ALA A 69 -1.91 -6.20 13.10
N GLY A 70 -0.95 -5.35 12.74
CA GLY A 70 0.26 -5.09 13.53
C GLY A 70 1.21 -6.29 13.57
N VAL A 71 1.14 -7.16 12.56
CA VAL A 71 2.11 -8.24 12.37
C VAL A 71 3.35 -7.61 11.75
N GLU A 72 4.20 -7.06 12.59
CA GLU A 72 5.55 -6.67 12.19
C GLU A 72 6.34 -7.97 12.12
N ASP A 73 6.74 -8.42 10.91
CA ASP A 73 7.75 -9.47 10.80
C ASP A 73 9.03 -8.96 11.49
N GLU A 74 9.38 -9.59 12.62
CA GLU A 74 10.61 -9.33 13.40
C GLU A 74 11.90 -9.56 12.60
#